data_AF-A0A0D6KLU6-F1
#
_entry.id   AF-A0A0D6KLU6-F1
#
_cell.length_a   1.000
_cell.length_b   1.000
_cell.length_c   1.000
_cell.angle_alpha   90.00
_cell.angle_beta   90.00
_cell.angle_gamma   90.00
#
_symmetry.space_group_name_H-M   'P 1'
#
loop_
_entity.id
_entity.type
_entity.pdbx_description
1 polymer ?
#
loop_
_entity_poly.entity_id
_entity_poly.type
_entity_poly.pdbx_seq_one_letter_code
_entity_poly.pdbx_strand_id
1 'polypeptide(L)'
;MTIATSTKLQINWVNTLFFAALHIGALFALLPSNFSWQAFGVGLLLYWITGGLGITLGFHRLVTHRSFQTPKWLEYLLVLFGTLACQGGPIEWVGTHRIHHLHSDTEQDPHDSNKGFWWSHMGWLIYHAPAHAEVPRFTKDIADDPVYQFLQKYFILVQVALGLLLLAIGGWPMVVWGIFVRIVWVYHCTWLVNSATHKFGYRTHDSGDRSTNCWWVALLVFGEGWHNNHHAFQYSARHGLEWWEIDMTWMTIQLLQVLGLATNVKLADKKS
;
A
#
# COMPACT_ATOMS: atom_id res chain seq x y z
N MET A 1 19.21 -15.94 34.35
CA MET A 1 19.68 -14.86 33.46
C MET A 1 19.53 -15.31 32.03
N THR A 2 18.41 -15.00 31.40
CA THR A 2 18.23 -15.20 29.96
C THR A 2 19.00 -14.09 29.28
N ILE A 3 20.10 -14.43 28.62
CA ILE A 3 20.85 -13.49 27.79
C ILE A 3 19.90 -13.13 26.65
N ALA A 4 19.29 -11.95 26.72
CA ALA A 4 18.61 -11.36 25.58
C ALA A 4 19.69 -11.08 24.53
N THR A 5 19.90 -12.03 23.62
CA THR A 5 20.62 -11.78 22.38
C THR A 5 19.81 -10.75 21.61
N SER A 6 20.14 -9.47 21.78
CA SER A 6 19.74 -8.41 20.87
C SER A 6 20.28 -8.78 19.49
N THR A 7 19.48 -9.47 18.68
CA THR A 7 19.78 -9.75 17.29
C THR A 7 19.93 -8.43 16.58
N LYS A 8 21.18 -8.05 16.28
CA LYS A 8 21.49 -6.81 15.57
C LYS A 8 20.87 -6.91 14.18
N LEU A 9 19.88 -6.08 13.90
CA LEU A 9 19.20 -6.03 12.61
C LEU A 9 20.22 -5.75 11.50
N GLN A 10 20.18 -6.56 10.44
CA GLN A 10 21.07 -6.42 9.29
C GLN A 10 20.45 -5.48 8.25
N ILE A 11 21.22 -4.50 7.79
CA ILE A 11 20.79 -3.54 6.77
C ILE A 11 20.64 -4.27 5.43
N ASN A 12 19.47 -4.11 4.80
CA ASN A 12 19.23 -4.47 3.42
C ASN A 12 19.71 -3.32 2.52
N TRP A 13 20.95 -3.43 2.05
CA TRP A 13 21.56 -2.41 1.19
C TRP A 13 20.86 -2.24 -0.16
N VAL A 14 20.26 -3.31 -0.69
CA VAL A 14 19.51 -3.24 -1.96
C VAL A 14 18.31 -2.33 -1.79
N ASN A 15 17.48 -2.57 -0.78
CA ASN A 15 16.33 -1.72 -0.47
C ASN A 15 16.78 -0.29 -0.14
N THR A 16 17.81 -0.15 0.70
CA THR A 16 18.32 1.16 1.12
C THR A 16 18.73 2.02 -0.08
N LEU A 17 19.55 1.47 -0.98
CA LEU A 17 19.99 2.17 -2.18
C LEU A 17 18.84 2.43 -3.16
N PHE A 18 17.90 1.48 -3.28
CA PHE A 18 16.73 1.63 -4.13
C PHE A 18 15.83 2.78 -3.68
N PHE A 19 15.47 2.83 -2.39
CA PHE A 19 14.69 3.94 -1.85
C PHE A 19 15.44 5.27 -1.97
N ALA A 20 16.73 5.30 -1.62
CA ALA A 20 17.54 6.50 -1.77
C ALA A 20 17.55 7.02 -3.22
N ALA A 21 17.73 6.15 -4.21
CA ALA A 21 17.72 6.51 -5.62
C ALA A 21 16.37 7.09 -6.07
N LEU A 22 15.25 6.51 -5.63
CA LEU A 22 13.91 7.04 -5.94
C LEU A 22 13.69 8.44 -5.35
N HIS A 23 14.10 8.66 -4.09
CA HIS A 23 13.99 9.96 -3.44
C HIS A 23 14.88 11.01 -4.12
N ILE A 24 16.13 10.66 -4.45
CA ILE A 24 17.03 11.53 -5.21
C ILE A 24 16.42 11.87 -6.57
N GLY A 25 15.85 10.88 -7.27
CA GLY A 25 15.16 11.11 -8.54
C GLY A 25 13.96 12.06 -8.41
N ALA A 26 13.21 12.00 -7.30
CA ALA A 26 12.10 12.91 -7.06
C ALA A 26 12.57 14.37 -6.84
N LEU A 27 13.76 14.58 -6.27
CA LEU A 27 14.34 15.93 -6.11
C LEU A 27 14.61 16.63 -7.44
N PHE A 28 14.72 15.90 -8.56
CA PHE A 28 14.84 16.52 -9.88
C PHE A 28 13.59 17.34 -10.28
N ALA A 29 12.46 17.18 -9.57
CA ALA A 29 11.29 18.03 -9.74
C ALA A 29 11.54 19.50 -9.34
N LEU A 30 12.57 19.76 -8.53
CA LEU A 30 12.98 21.10 -8.12
C LEU A 30 13.70 21.87 -9.25
N LEU A 31 14.12 21.17 -10.30
CA LEU A 31 14.67 21.82 -11.49
C LEU A 31 13.52 22.37 -12.34
N PRO A 32 13.47 23.67 -12.66
CA PRO A 32 12.37 24.25 -13.42
C PRO A 32 12.12 23.58 -14.78
N SER A 33 13.17 23.03 -15.40
CA SER A 33 13.08 22.30 -16.67
C SER A 33 12.30 20.99 -16.58
N ASN A 34 12.09 20.45 -15.38
CA ASN A 34 11.36 19.21 -15.14
C ASN A 34 9.93 19.44 -14.65
N PHE A 35 9.44 20.69 -14.67
CA PHE A 35 8.07 21.01 -14.32
C PHE A 35 7.24 21.38 -15.55
N SER A 36 6.05 20.79 -15.63
CA SER A 36 4.96 21.30 -16.46
C SER A 36 3.63 20.92 -15.81
N TRP A 37 2.58 21.70 -16.06
CA TRP A 37 1.24 21.38 -15.55
C TRP A 37 0.73 20.04 -16.05
N GLN A 38 1.10 19.66 -17.28
CA GLN A 38 0.79 18.35 -17.85
C GLN A 38 1.48 17.22 -17.06
N ALA A 39 2.79 17.35 -16.79
CA ALA A 39 3.53 16.36 -16.02
C ALA A 39 3.00 16.22 -14.59
N PHE A 40 2.72 17.35 -13.94
CA PHE A 40 2.08 17.38 -12.63
C PHE A 40 0.72 16.65 -12.63
N GLY A 41 -0.14 16.96 -13.61
CA GLY A 41 -1.45 16.31 -13.77
C GLY A 41 -1.34 14.81 -14.01
N VAL A 42 -0.37 14.37 -14.82
CA VAL A 42 -0.08 12.93 -15.01
C VAL A 42 0.39 12.28 -13.71
N GLY A 43 1.24 12.96 -12.92
CA GLY A 43 1.64 12.51 -11.60
C GLY A 43 0.45 12.28 -10.67
N LEU A 44 -0.49 13.24 -10.61
CA LEU A 44 -1.71 13.12 -9.81
C LEU A 44 -2.62 11.99 -10.30
N LEU A 45 -2.81 11.86 -11.61
CA LEU A 45 -3.60 10.78 -12.19
C LEU A 45 -3.01 9.41 -11.85
N LEU A 46 -1.68 9.25 -12.02
CA LEU A 46 -0.99 8.01 -11.68
C LEU A 46 -0.97 7.75 -10.16
N TYR A 47 -0.96 8.78 -9.32
CA TYR A 47 -1.15 8.64 -7.89
C TYR A 47 -2.53 8.05 -7.55
N TRP A 48 -3.61 8.55 -8.15
CA TRP A 48 -4.94 7.96 -7.96
C TRP A 48 -5.03 6.53 -8.50
N ILE A 49 -4.50 6.27 -9.71
CA ILE A 49 -4.50 4.93 -10.31
C ILE A 49 -3.72 3.94 -9.45
N THR A 50 -2.50 4.28 -9.04
CA THR A 50 -1.62 3.31 -8.37
C THR A 50 -1.81 3.25 -6.86
N GLY A 51 -2.06 4.38 -6.21
CA GLY A 51 -2.41 4.44 -4.80
C GLY A 51 -3.85 3.97 -4.55
N GLY A 52 -4.84 4.64 -5.15
CA GLY A 52 -6.26 4.37 -4.91
C GLY A 52 -6.74 3.06 -5.57
N LEU A 53 -6.63 2.94 -6.89
CA LEU A 53 -7.11 1.70 -7.54
C LEU A 53 -6.16 0.52 -7.31
N GLY A 54 -4.86 0.78 -7.31
CA GLY A 54 -3.83 -0.25 -7.17
C GLY A 54 -3.68 -0.77 -5.75
N ILE A 55 -3.21 0.07 -4.83
CA ILE A 55 -2.92 -0.33 -3.45
C ILE A 55 -4.20 -0.52 -2.64
N THR A 56 -5.06 0.51 -2.53
CA THR A 56 -6.20 0.44 -1.61
C THR A 56 -7.30 -0.50 -2.12
N LEU A 57 -7.75 -0.33 -3.36
CA LEU A 57 -8.79 -1.19 -3.92
C LEU A 57 -8.26 -2.60 -4.28
N GLY A 58 -7.15 -2.67 -5.02
CA GLY A 58 -6.59 -3.91 -5.56
C GLY A 58 -5.85 -4.76 -4.53
N PHE A 59 -4.67 -4.34 -4.11
CA PHE A 59 -3.83 -5.15 -3.23
C PHE A 59 -4.47 -5.35 -1.85
N HIS A 60 -5.01 -4.28 -1.27
CA HIS A 60 -5.51 -4.32 0.09
C HIS A 60 -6.91 -4.96 0.18
N ARG A 61 -7.96 -4.29 -0.32
CA ARG A 61 -9.34 -4.74 -0.08
C ARG A 61 -9.72 -5.96 -0.92
N LEU A 62 -9.32 -6.00 -2.19
CA LEU A 62 -9.66 -7.11 -3.10
C LEU A 62 -8.80 -8.35 -2.83
N VAL A 63 -7.47 -8.25 -2.92
CA VAL A 63 -6.60 -9.44 -2.89
C VAL A 63 -6.27 -9.87 -1.46
N THR A 64 -5.85 -8.94 -0.60
CA THR A 64 -5.44 -9.30 0.76
C THR A 64 -6.62 -9.79 1.58
N HIS A 65 -7.68 -8.98 1.66
CA HIS A 65 -8.81 -9.25 2.56
C HIS A 65 -9.98 -9.99 1.92
N ARG A 66 -10.00 -10.13 0.58
CA ARG A 66 -11.10 -10.76 -0.14
C ARG A 66 -12.46 -10.20 0.32
N SER A 67 -12.51 -8.87 0.47
CA SER A 67 -13.68 -8.15 0.99
C SER A 67 -14.79 -8.00 -0.06
N PHE A 68 -14.45 -8.21 -1.33
CA PHE A 68 -15.36 -8.35 -2.46
C PHE A 68 -14.70 -9.21 -3.55
N GLN A 69 -15.44 -9.51 -4.61
CA GLN A 69 -14.96 -10.24 -5.78
C GLN A 69 -15.20 -9.43 -7.05
N THR A 70 -14.30 -9.59 -8.03
CA THR A 70 -14.42 -8.98 -9.36
C THR A 70 -14.16 -10.02 -10.45
N PRO A 71 -14.60 -9.80 -11.70
CA PRO A 71 -14.12 -10.58 -12.83
C PRO A 71 -12.58 -10.60 -12.88
N LYS A 72 -12.00 -11.73 -13.28
CA LYS A 72 -10.55 -11.94 -13.17
C LYS A 72 -9.72 -10.94 -13.99
N TRP A 73 -10.22 -10.47 -15.13
CA TRP A 73 -9.55 -9.43 -15.93
C TRP A 73 -9.41 -8.11 -15.17
N LEU A 74 -10.43 -7.74 -14.37
CA LEU A 74 -10.42 -6.53 -13.57
C LEU A 74 -9.50 -6.70 -12.36
N GLU A 75 -9.53 -7.87 -11.72
CA GLU A 75 -8.56 -8.20 -10.66
C GLU A 75 -7.12 -8.02 -11.16
N TYR A 76 -6.78 -8.61 -12.32
CA TYR A 76 -5.44 -8.46 -12.89
C TYR A 76 -5.08 -7.01 -13.24
N LEU A 77 -6.03 -6.22 -13.74
CA LEU A 77 -5.81 -4.81 -14.02
C LEU A 77 -5.51 -4.02 -12.73
N LEU A 78 -6.27 -4.25 -11.66
CA LEU A 78 -6.06 -3.61 -10.36
C LEU A 78 -4.72 -4.05 -9.73
N VAL A 79 -4.35 -5.33 -9.89
CA VAL A 79 -3.05 -5.85 -9.42
C VAL A 79 -1.91 -5.23 -10.22
N LEU A 80 -2.06 -5.02 -11.53
CA LEU A 80 -1.08 -4.29 -12.34
C LEU A 80 -0.92 -2.85 -11.85
N PHE A 81 -2.02 -2.15 -11.55
CA PHE A 81 -1.97 -0.80 -10.98
C PHE A 81 -1.26 -0.76 -9.63
N GLY A 82 -1.51 -1.74 -8.75
CA GLY A 82 -0.80 -1.86 -7.46
C GLY A 82 0.69 -2.16 -7.65
N THR A 83 1.03 -2.98 -8.63
CA THR A 83 2.42 -3.29 -8.99
C THR A 83 3.18 -2.02 -9.42
N LEU A 84 2.52 -1.12 -10.15
CA LEU A 84 3.07 0.18 -10.54
C LEU A 84 3.22 1.17 -9.37
N ALA A 85 2.68 0.90 -8.18
CA ALA A 85 2.99 1.67 -6.98
C ALA A 85 4.40 1.35 -6.44
N CYS A 86 5.04 0.30 -6.94
CA CYS A 86 6.43 -0.08 -6.67
C CYS A 86 6.72 -0.48 -5.21
N GLN A 87 5.71 -0.86 -4.43
CA GLN A 87 5.85 -1.25 -3.01
C GLN A 87 6.28 -2.71 -2.82
N GLY A 88 7.03 -3.28 -3.78
CA GLY A 88 7.26 -4.71 -3.89
C GLY A 88 6.25 -5.40 -4.81
N GLY A 89 6.50 -6.68 -5.09
CA GLY A 89 5.59 -7.49 -5.89
C GLY A 89 4.30 -7.84 -5.15
N PRO A 90 3.21 -8.17 -5.86
CA PRO A 90 1.90 -8.42 -5.26
C PRO A 90 1.90 -9.55 -4.22
N ILE A 91 2.68 -10.62 -4.43
CA ILE A 91 2.72 -11.75 -3.50
C ILE A 91 3.41 -11.31 -2.20
N GLU A 92 4.54 -10.63 -2.30
CA GLU A 92 5.27 -10.13 -1.12
C GLU A 92 4.46 -9.09 -0.34
N TRP A 93 3.83 -8.14 -1.03
CA TRP A 93 3.01 -7.11 -0.39
C TRP A 93 1.82 -7.73 0.36
N VAL A 94 1.05 -8.60 -0.31
CA VAL A 94 -0.13 -9.26 0.28
C VAL A 94 0.28 -10.14 1.46
N GLY A 95 1.35 -10.93 1.32
CA GLY A 95 1.83 -11.79 2.40
C GLY A 95 2.29 -10.99 3.62
N THR A 96 3.07 -9.93 3.40
CA THR A 96 3.55 -9.03 4.47
C THR A 96 2.37 -8.36 5.19
N HIS A 97 1.36 -7.92 4.44
CA HIS A 97 0.17 -7.29 5.03
C HIS A 97 -0.68 -8.27 5.85
N ARG A 98 -0.84 -9.52 5.38
CA ARG A 98 -1.52 -10.58 6.14
C ARG A 98 -0.77 -10.94 7.43
N ILE A 99 0.56 -10.95 7.39
CA ILE A 99 1.40 -11.14 8.59
C ILE A 99 1.20 -9.99 9.57
N HIS A 100 1.21 -8.74 9.08
CA HIS A 100 0.95 -7.56 9.91
C HIS A 100 -0.42 -7.67 10.61
N HIS A 101 -1.48 -8.04 9.91
CA HIS A 101 -2.80 -8.19 10.54
C HIS A 101 -2.86 -9.28 11.62
N LEU A 102 -2.11 -10.37 11.47
CA LEU A 102 -2.06 -11.44 12.45
C LEU A 102 -1.23 -11.07 13.68
N HIS A 103 -0.22 -10.22 13.50
CA HIS A 103 0.81 -9.94 14.50
C HIS A 103 0.95 -8.45 14.82
N SER A 104 -0.06 -7.64 14.52
CA SER A 104 0.02 -6.17 14.56
C SER A 104 0.53 -5.70 15.92
N ASP A 105 1.50 -4.78 15.90
CA ASP A 105 2.11 -4.24 17.12
C ASP A 105 2.71 -5.33 18.05
N THR A 106 3.27 -6.38 17.46
CA THR A 106 4.10 -7.39 18.14
C THR A 106 5.45 -7.55 17.44
N GLU A 107 6.38 -8.30 18.02
CA GLU A 107 7.73 -8.47 17.45
C GLU A 107 7.74 -9.11 16.05
N GLN A 108 6.71 -9.92 15.73
CA GLN A 108 6.57 -10.59 14.43
C GLN A 108 6.02 -9.66 13.34
N ASP A 109 5.46 -8.50 13.69
CA ASP A 109 5.06 -7.48 12.73
C ASP A 109 6.32 -6.80 12.13
N PRO A 110 6.53 -6.88 10.80
CA PRO A 110 7.66 -6.23 10.16
C PRO A 110 7.71 -4.73 10.45
N HIS A 111 6.56 -4.05 10.49
CA HIS A 111 6.44 -2.62 10.76
C HIS A 111 5.83 -2.31 12.13
N ASP A 112 6.13 -3.16 13.13
CA ASP A 112 5.73 -3.00 14.54
C ASP A 112 5.87 -1.54 15.01
N SER A 113 4.75 -0.90 15.32
CA SER A 113 4.75 0.50 15.73
C SER A 113 5.37 0.71 17.11
N ASN A 114 5.57 -0.35 17.93
CA ASN A 114 6.22 -0.25 19.25
C ASN A 114 7.70 0.11 19.14
N LYS A 115 8.33 -0.19 18.00
CA LYS A 115 9.71 0.22 17.68
C LYS A 115 9.81 1.70 17.32
N GLY A 116 8.68 2.41 17.27
CA GLY A 116 8.59 3.85 17.12
C GLY A 116 8.14 4.30 15.74
N PHE A 117 7.72 5.57 15.65
CA PHE A 117 7.12 6.15 14.45
C PHE A 117 7.98 5.99 13.20
N TRP A 118 9.29 6.26 13.30
CA TRP A 118 10.20 6.17 12.16
C TRP A 118 10.47 4.73 11.73
N TRP A 119 10.41 3.77 12.67
CA TRP A 119 10.51 2.36 12.34
C TRP A 119 9.34 1.94 11.45
N SER A 120 8.11 2.15 11.92
CA SER A 120 6.91 1.73 11.17
C SER A 120 6.66 2.55 9.91
N HIS A 121 7.16 3.79 9.85
CA HIS A 121 7.09 4.61 8.63
C HIS A 121 8.01 4.09 7.53
N MET A 122 9.32 3.94 7.79
CA MET A 122 10.28 3.56 6.73
C MET A 122 11.42 2.69 7.24
N GLY A 123 11.75 2.75 8.54
CA GLY A 123 12.88 2.02 9.11
C GLY A 123 12.81 0.51 8.84
N TRP A 124 11.63 -0.10 8.94
CA TRP A 124 11.47 -1.53 8.70
C TRP A 124 11.90 -1.99 7.30
N LEU A 125 11.78 -1.12 6.29
CA LEU A 125 12.15 -1.41 4.89
C LEU A 125 13.67 -1.44 4.66
N ILE A 126 14.42 -0.80 5.56
CA ILE A 126 15.89 -0.67 5.50
C ILE A 126 16.57 -1.94 6.03
N TYR A 127 15.89 -2.76 6.81
CA TYR A 127 16.46 -3.97 7.43
C TYR A 127 15.84 -5.23 6.85
N HIS A 128 16.57 -6.35 6.94
CA HIS A 128 16.00 -7.66 6.65
C HIS A 128 14.98 -8.03 7.75
N ALA A 129 13.72 -8.24 7.36
CA ALA A 129 12.66 -8.66 8.26
C ALA A 129 12.48 -10.20 8.20
N PRO A 130 12.66 -10.93 9.33
CA PRO A 130 12.45 -12.38 9.36
C PRO A 130 11.06 -12.82 8.91
N ALA A 131 10.06 -11.96 9.10
CA ALA A 131 8.68 -12.16 8.65
C ALA A 131 8.55 -12.53 7.16
N HIS A 132 9.49 -12.10 6.30
CA HIS A 132 9.42 -12.37 4.87
C HIS A 132 9.54 -13.87 4.55
N ALA A 133 10.16 -14.67 5.42
CA ALA A 133 10.24 -16.12 5.26
C ALA A 133 8.86 -16.80 5.36
N GLU A 134 7.89 -16.19 6.05
CA GLU A 134 6.54 -16.72 6.20
C GLU A 134 5.61 -16.35 5.02
N VAL A 135 5.98 -15.40 4.15
CA VAL A 135 5.14 -14.93 3.04
C VAL A 135 4.51 -16.09 2.22
N PRO A 136 5.25 -17.14 1.80
CA PRO A 136 4.66 -18.24 1.03
C PRO A 136 3.52 -18.97 1.75
N ARG A 137 3.54 -19.01 3.09
CA ARG A 137 2.47 -19.61 3.89
C ARG A 137 1.18 -18.79 3.82
N PHE A 138 1.31 -17.47 3.75
CA PHE A 138 0.20 -16.52 3.76
C PHE A 138 -0.37 -16.20 2.38
N THR A 139 0.21 -16.71 1.29
CA THR A 139 -0.18 -16.34 -0.08
C THR A 139 -0.52 -17.53 -0.98
N LYS A 140 -0.85 -18.69 -0.40
CA LYS A 140 -1.15 -19.92 -1.15
C LYS A 140 -2.31 -19.76 -2.15
N ASP A 141 -3.23 -18.83 -1.91
CA ASP A 141 -4.35 -18.52 -2.80
C ASP A 141 -3.95 -17.77 -4.08
N ILE A 142 -2.75 -17.17 -4.14
CA ILE A 142 -2.25 -16.41 -5.30
C ILE A 142 -0.88 -16.86 -5.80
N ALA A 143 -0.16 -17.68 -5.03
CA ALA A 143 1.25 -18.02 -5.30
C ALA A 143 1.44 -18.75 -6.63
N ASP A 144 0.47 -19.55 -7.06
CA ASP A 144 0.54 -20.35 -8.29
C ASP A 144 -0.11 -19.66 -9.50
N ASP A 145 -0.64 -18.43 -9.33
CA ASP A 145 -1.24 -17.67 -10.43
C ASP A 145 -0.14 -17.03 -11.31
N PRO A 146 -0.09 -17.34 -12.63
CA PRO A 146 1.00 -16.91 -13.50
C PRO A 146 1.08 -15.39 -13.68
N VAL A 147 -0.05 -14.68 -13.58
CA VAL A 147 -0.05 -13.21 -13.67
C VAL A 147 0.56 -12.61 -12.41
N TYR A 148 0.22 -13.15 -11.24
CA TYR A 148 0.82 -12.73 -9.97
C TYR A 148 2.32 -13.04 -9.93
N GLN A 149 2.75 -14.22 -10.39
CA GLN A 149 4.17 -14.56 -10.49
C GLN A 149 4.93 -13.64 -11.45
N PHE A 150 4.33 -13.32 -12.61
CA PHE A 150 4.92 -12.37 -13.57
C PHE A 150 5.11 -10.99 -12.92
N LEU A 151 4.05 -10.45 -12.32
CA LEU A 151 4.10 -9.13 -11.68
C LEU A 151 5.03 -9.13 -10.46
N GLN A 152 5.06 -10.21 -9.67
CA GLN A 152 6.00 -10.38 -8.56
C GLN A 152 7.45 -10.32 -9.03
N LYS A 153 7.78 -11.01 -10.12
CA LYS A 153 9.16 -11.09 -10.62
C LYS A 153 9.59 -9.83 -11.36
N TYR A 154 8.68 -9.19 -12.09
CA TYR A 154 9.01 -8.14 -13.04
C TYR A 154 8.45 -6.75 -12.67
N PHE A 155 8.01 -6.52 -11.43
CA PHE A 155 7.43 -5.23 -11.03
C PHE A 155 8.34 -4.03 -11.36
N ILE A 156 9.66 -4.16 -11.19
CA ILE A 156 10.63 -3.11 -11.58
C ILE A 156 10.64 -2.90 -13.10
N LEU A 157 10.62 -3.97 -13.90
CA LEU A 157 10.60 -3.84 -15.36
C LEU A 157 9.30 -3.23 -15.88
N VAL A 158 8.17 -3.57 -15.26
CA VAL A 158 6.87 -2.94 -15.55
C VAL A 158 6.94 -1.44 -15.26
N GLN A 159 7.59 -1.04 -14.16
CA GLN A 159 7.81 0.37 -13.83
C GLN A 159 8.74 1.07 -14.84
N VAL A 160 9.82 0.41 -15.27
CA VAL A 160 10.74 0.93 -16.29
C VAL A 160 10.01 1.11 -17.63
N ALA A 161 9.16 0.16 -18.03
CA ALA A 161 8.36 0.27 -19.25
C ALA A 161 7.44 1.50 -19.22
N LEU A 162 6.77 1.76 -18.09
CA LEU A 162 5.98 2.99 -17.92
C LEU A 162 6.86 4.24 -17.99
N GLY A 163 8.05 4.22 -17.38
CA GLY A 163 8.99 5.33 -17.44
C GLY A 163 9.45 5.67 -18.87
N LEU A 164 9.77 4.65 -19.67
CA LEU A 164 10.14 4.82 -21.08
C LEU A 164 8.98 5.36 -21.92
N LEU A 165 7.75 4.90 -21.65
CA LEU A 165 6.55 5.43 -22.30
C LEU A 165 6.35 6.91 -21.97
N LEU A 166 6.46 7.29 -20.70
CA LEU A 166 6.35 8.69 -20.27
C LEU A 166 7.45 9.58 -20.87
N LEU A 167 8.67 9.06 -20.96
CA LEU A 167 9.79 9.73 -21.60
C LEU A 167 9.49 10.01 -23.09
N ALA A 168 8.93 9.03 -23.80
CA ALA A 168 8.55 9.18 -25.20
C ALA A 168 7.41 10.19 -25.41
N ILE A 169 6.47 10.29 -24.46
CA ILE A 169 5.30 11.18 -24.56
C ILE A 169 5.66 12.64 -24.27
N GLY A 170 6.48 12.91 -23.25
CA GLY A 170 6.71 14.27 -22.80
C GLY A 170 8.04 14.52 -22.11
N GLY A 171 9.03 13.67 -22.37
CA GLY A 171 10.39 13.85 -21.88
C GLY A 171 10.55 13.65 -20.38
N TRP A 172 11.67 14.15 -19.85
CA TRP A 172 12.01 14.04 -18.44
C TRP A 172 10.98 14.61 -17.45
N PRO A 173 10.25 15.71 -17.73
CA PRO A 173 9.19 16.16 -16.82
C PRO A 173 8.17 15.06 -16.52
N MET A 174 7.73 14.32 -17.55
CA MET A 174 6.76 13.23 -17.38
C MET A 174 7.32 12.08 -16.57
N VAL A 175 8.61 11.75 -16.74
CA VAL A 175 9.27 10.70 -15.95
C VAL A 175 9.43 11.14 -14.50
N VAL A 176 9.93 12.36 -14.27
CA VAL A 176 10.16 12.89 -12.92
C VAL A 176 8.85 12.90 -12.12
N TRP A 177 7.78 13.44 -12.68
CA TRP A 177 6.49 13.52 -12.00
C TRP A 177 5.73 12.19 -11.97
N GLY A 178 5.64 11.49 -13.10
CA GLY A 178 4.86 10.26 -13.24
C GLY A 178 5.53 9.01 -12.67
N ILE A 179 6.85 9.01 -12.47
CA ILE A 179 7.59 7.91 -11.84
C ILE A 179 8.08 8.33 -10.46
N PHE A 180 9.08 9.21 -10.39
CA PHE A 180 9.82 9.42 -9.15
C PHE A 180 9.00 10.14 -8.08
N VAL A 181 8.47 11.33 -8.37
CA VAL A 181 7.65 12.10 -7.42
C VAL A 181 6.42 11.30 -7.03
N ARG A 182 5.71 10.73 -8.00
CA ARG A 182 4.51 9.94 -7.73
C ARG A 182 4.78 8.71 -6.88
N ILE A 183 5.86 7.96 -7.12
CA ILE A 183 6.20 6.80 -6.28
C ILE A 183 6.53 7.25 -4.85
N VAL A 184 7.40 8.25 -4.69
CA VAL A 184 7.80 8.74 -3.36
C VAL A 184 6.58 9.29 -2.60
N TRP A 185 5.69 9.99 -3.28
CA TRP A 185 4.43 10.45 -2.71
C TRP A 185 3.55 9.28 -2.25
N VAL A 186 3.33 8.29 -3.12
CA VAL A 186 2.56 7.08 -2.79
C VAL A 186 3.18 6.33 -1.61
N TYR A 187 4.51 6.20 -1.56
CA TYR A 187 5.23 5.60 -0.45
C TYR A 187 4.90 6.29 0.87
N HIS A 188 5.14 7.59 0.97
CA HIS A 188 4.90 8.30 2.24
C HIS A 188 3.41 8.28 2.61
N CYS A 189 2.50 8.39 1.65
CA CYS A 189 1.06 8.22 1.90
C CYS A 189 0.76 6.84 2.51
N THR A 190 1.21 5.75 1.90
CA THR A 190 0.98 4.40 2.45
C THR A 190 1.70 4.18 3.77
N TRP A 191 2.93 4.65 3.93
CA TRP A 191 3.72 4.51 5.15
C TRP A 191 3.12 5.26 6.34
N LEU A 192 2.36 6.33 6.09
CA LEU A 192 1.55 6.99 7.12
C LEU A 192 0.45 6.07 7.67
N VAL A 193 -0.05 5.11 6.88
CA VAL A 193 -1.00 4.07 7.35
C VAL A 193 -0.32 3.05 8.28
N ASN A 194 1.00 2.94 8.28
CA ASN A 194 1.71 2.07 9.24
C ASN A 194 2.16 2.84 10.49
N SER A 195 2.28 4.17 10.36
CA SER A 195 2.94 5.01 11.37
C SER A 195 2.01 5.99 12.05
N ALA A 196 1.35 6.85 11.29
CA ALA A 196 0.47 7.87 11.84
C ALA A 196 -0.81 7.26 12.41
N THR A 197 -1.43 6.33 11.71
CA THR A 197 -2.63 5.62 12.18
C THR A 197 -2.37 4.67 13.35
N HIS A 198 -1.12 4.37 13.73
CA HIS A 198 -0.83 3.66 14.99
C HIS A 198 -0.47 4.61 16.15
N LYS A 199 -0.53 5.93 15.93
CA LYS A 199 -0.06 6.93 16.91
C LYS A 199 -1.01 8.11 17.09
N PHE A 200 -1.72 8.54 16.05
CA PHE A 200 -2.52 9.75 16.01
C PHE A 200 -3.92 9.45 15.50
N GLY A 201 -4.93 9.87 16.24
CA GLY A 201 -6.33 9.66 15.87
C GLY A 201 -7.17 9.28 17.08
N TYR A 202 -8.39 8.82 16.82
CA TYR A 202 -9.29 8.26 17.82
C TYR A 202 -9.43 6.76 17.62
N ARG A 203 -9.95 6.05 18.63
CA ARG A 203 -10.31 4.63 18.53
C ARG A 203 -11.79 4.49 18.83
N THR A 204 -12.49 3.78 17.97
CA THR A 204 -13.92 3.46 18.12
C THR A 204 -14.10 2.03 18.62
N HIS A 205 -13.23 1.11 18.18
CA HIS A 205 -13.32 -0.31 18.43
C HIS A 205 -12.09 -0.84 19.16
N ASP A 206 -12.27 -1.91 19.94
CA ASP A 206 -11.16 -2.69 20.46
C ASP A 206 -10.67 -3.66 19.39
N SER A 207 -9.51 -3.37 18.80
CA SER A 207 -8.86 -4.17 17.76
C SER A 207 -7.71 -5.05 18.27
N GLY A 208 -7.38 -4.99 19.57
CA GLY A 208 -6.25 -5.72 20.14
C GLY A 208 -4.86 -5.18 19.77
N ASP A 209 -4.80 -4.05 19.07
CA ASP A 209 -3.57 -3.35 18.67
C ASP A 209 -3.68 -1.83 18.93
N ARG A 210 -2.72 -1.05 18.44
CA ARG A 210 -2.68 0.40 18.62
C ARG A 210 -3.13 1.17 17.38
N SER A 211 -3.83 0.54 16.44
CA SER A 211 -4.44 1.25 15.31
C SER A 211 -5.42 2.32 15.78
N THR A 212 -5.58 3.38 15.00
CA THR A 212 -6.41 4.56 15.26
C THR A 212 -7.00 5.06 13.94
N ASN A 213 -8.15 5.70 14.02
CA ASN A 213 -8.80 6.39 12.92
C ASN A 213 -8.23 7.81 12.77
N CYS A 214 -7.64 8.09 11.61
CA CYS A 214 -6.90 9.31 11.32
C CYS A 214 -7.39 9.96 10.02
N TRP A 215 -8.26 10.97 10.13
CA TRP A 215 -8.99 11.54 9.00
C TRP A 215 -8.10 12.12 7.89
N TRP A 216 -6.97 12.73 8.22
CA TRP A 216 -6.08 13.32 7.22
C TRP A 216 -5.26 12.24 6.49
N VAL A 217 -4.99 11.10 7.13
CA VAL A 217 -4.45 9.92 6.43
C VAL A 217 -5.54 9.32 5.53
N ALA A 218 -6.79 9.28 5.99
CA ALA A 218 -7.90 8.80 5.16
C ALA A 218 -8.07 9.65 3.89
N LEU A 219 -7.87 10.96 3.98
CA LEU A 219 -7.88 11.84 2.81
C LEU A 219 -6.71 11.55 1.85
N LEU A 220 -5.50 11.37 2.37
CA LEU A 220 -4.29 11.10 1.57
C LEU A 220 -4.23 9.67 1.01
N VAL A 221 -4.98 8.73 1.57
CA VAL A 221 -4.92 7.32 1.19
C VAL A 221 -6.32 6.78 0.98
N PHE A 222 -7.20 7.59 0.38
CA PHE A 222 -8.49 7.13 -0.18
C PHE A 222 -9.38 6.32 0.78
N GLY A 223 -9.33 6.59 2.08
CA GLY A 223 -10.10 5.89 3.13
C GLY A 223 -9.29 4.96 4.03
N GLU A 224 -8.01 4.69 3.73
CA GLU A 224 -7.18 3.76 4.53
C GLU A 224 -6.76 4.28 5.91
N GLY A 225 -7.01 5.57 6.18
CA GLY A 225 -6.80 6.16 7.49
C GLY A 225 -7.84 5.79 8.54
N TRP A 226 -8.96 5.17 8.17
CA TRP A 226 -9.94 4.59 9.12
C TRP A 226 -9.43 3.24 9.64
N HIS A 227 -8.23 3.27 10.21
CA HIS A 227 -7.40 2.09 10.42
C HIS A 227 -7.85 1.26 11.62
N ASN A 228 -8.36 1.90 12.69
CA ASN A 228 -8.93 1.16 13.82
C ASN A 228 -10.21 0.42 13.44
N ASN A 229 -11.07 1.03 12.62
CA ASN A 229 -12.23 0.34 12.07
C ASN A 229 -11.81 -0.85 11.22
N HIS A 230 -10.82 -0.65 10.34
CA HIS A 230 -10.26 -1.70 9.50
C HIS A 230 -9.67 -2.86 10.32
N HIS A 231 -8.88 -2.57 11.35
CA HIS A 231 -8.27 -3.61 12.19
C HIS A 231 -9.30 -4.38 13.02
N ALA A 232 -10.39 -3.75 13.43
CA ALA A 232 -11.52 -4.42 14.09
C ALA A 232 -12.32 -5.31 13.11
N PHE A 233 -12.47 -4.90 11.85
CA PHE A 233 -13.27 -5.60 10.84
C PHE A 233 -12.53 -5.79 9.52
N GLN A 234 -11.40 -6.50 9.56
CA GLN A 234 -10.46 -6.64 8.44
C GLN A 234 -11.11 -7.20 7.16
N TYR A 235 -12.17 -7.99 7.30
CA TYR A 235 -12.91 -8.57 6.18
C TYR A 235 -13.83 -7.56 5.46
N SER A 236 -14.10 -6.40 6.05
CA SER A 236 -15.06 -5.43 5.53
C SER A 236 -14.49 -4.63 4.35
N ALA A 237 -15.31 -4.46 3.31
CA ALA A 237 -14.98 -3.62 2.17
C ALA A 237 -15.07 -2.12 2.47
N ARG A 238 -15.66 -1.73 3.61
CA ARG A 238 -15.91 -0.34 4.02
C ARG A 238 -15.14 -0.07 5.31
N HIS A 239 -14.16 0.81 5.28
CA HIS A 239 -13.37 1.17 6.46
C HIS A 239 -13.98 2.38 7.19
N GLY A 240 -14.54 3.34 6.45
CA GLY A 240 -15.28 4.46 7.06
C GLY A 240 -16.68 4.03 7.47
N LEU A 241 -16.90 3.70 8.74
CA LEU A 241 -18.15 3.15 9.29
C LEU A 241 -19.14 4.25 9.68
N GLU A 242 -18.65 5.40 10.10
CA GLU A 242 -19.47 6.58 10.38
C GLU A 242 -19.80 7.37 9.11
N TRP A 243 -20.86 8.18 9.15
CA TRP A 243 -21.35 8.93 7.98
C TRP A 243 -20.36 10.00 7.50
N TRP A 244 -19.52 10.51 8.40
CA TRP A 244 -18.52 11.54 8.14
C TRP A 244 -17.14 10.97 7.82
N GLU A 245 -16.96 9.65 7.99
CA GLU A 245 -15.72 8.94 7.66
C GLU A 245 -15.66 8.69 6.14
N ILE A 246 -15.23 9.71 5.39
CA ILE A 246 -15.14 9.67 3.93
C ILE A 246 -14.18 8.55 3.50
N ASP A 247 -14.70 7.58 2.76
CA ASP A 247 -13.95 6.42 2.25
C ASP A 247 -14.10 6.35 0.72
N MET A 248 -13.14 6.95 0.01
CA MET A 248 -13.14 7.03 -1.46
C MET A 248 -13.01 5.66 -2.13
N THR A 249 -12.30 4.73 -1.49
CA THR A 249 -12.18 3.35 -1.98
C THR A 249 -13.51 2.61 -1.84
N TRP A 250 -14.23 2.80 -0.74
CA TRP A 250 -15.59 2.26 -0.58
C TRP A 250 -16.54 2.83 -1.63
N MET A 251 -16.53 4.14 -1.87
CA MET A 251 -17.33 4.76 -2.94
C MET A 251 -17.02 4.15 -4.32
N THR A 252 -15.75 3.81 -4.57
CA THR A 252 -15.33 3.11 -5.79
C THR A 252 -15.89 1.70 -5.86
N ILE A 253 -15.89 0.95 -4.75
CA ILE A 253 -16.51 -0.38 -4.67
C ILE A 253 -18.01 -0.28 -4.94
N GLN A 254 -18.71 0.71 -4.37
CA GLN A 254 -20.13 0.93 -4.62
C GLN A 254 -20.42 1.19 -6.10
N LEU A 255 -19.60 2.00 -6.77
CA LEU A 255 -19.72 2.20 -8.22
C LEU A 255 -19.54 0.87 -8.98
N LEU A 256 -18.54 0.07 -8.63
CA LEU A 256 -18.33 -1.25 -9.24
C LEU A 256 -19.50 -2.21 -8.98
N GLN A 257 -20.16 -2.13 -7.82
CA GLN A 257 -21.38 -2.90 -7.54
C GLN A 257 -22.53 -2.51 -8.46
N VAL A 258 -22.76 -1.20 -8.65
CA VAL A 258 -23.79 -0.69 -9.56
C VAL A 258 -23.53 -1.14 -11.00
N LEU A 259 -22.26 -1.21 -11.41
CA LEU A 259 -21.84 -1.70 -12.72
C LEU A 259 -21.86 -3.24 -12.85
N GLY A 260 -22.18 -3.98 -11.79
CA GLY A 260 -22.13 -5.45 -11.76
C GLY A 260 -20.71 -6.04 -11.80
N LEU A 261 -19.69 -5.22 -11.54
CA LEU A 261 -18.27 -5.61 -11.55
C LEU A 261 -17.73 -6.00 -10.17
N ALA A 262 -18.42 -5.62 -9.09
CA ALA A 262 -18.12 -6.06 -7.73
C ALA A 262 -19.28 -6.87 -7.14
N THR A 263 -18.98 -8.10 -6.71
CA THR A 263 -19.95 -9.02 -6.10
C THR A 263 -19.42 -9.54 -4.76
N ASN A 264 -20.27 -10.24 -3.99
CA ASN A 264 -19.90 -10.83 -2.70
C ASN A 264 -19.22 -9.83 -1.73
N VAL A 265 -19.73 -8.60 -1.71
CA VAL A 265 -19.20 -7.50 -0.90
C VAL A 265 -19.53 -7.74 0.57
N LYS A 266 -18.50 -7.80 1.41
CA LYS A 266 -18.60 -8.03 2.85
C LYS A 266 -18.60 -6.70 3.60
N LEU A 267 -19.47 -6.55 4.58
CA LEU A 267 -19.57 -5.36 5.42
C LEU A 267 -19.51 -5.75 6.90
N ALA A 268 -18.91 -4.91 7.73
CA ALA A 268 -18.96 -5.06 9.17
C ALA A 268 -20.42 -5.03 9.65
N ASP A 269 -20.78 -5.94 10.55
CA ASP A 269 -22.09 -5.96 11.16
C ASP A 269 -22.23 -4.77 12.12
N LYS A 270 -23.32 -3.99 12.00
CA LYS A 270 -23.62 -2.82 12.85
C LYS A 270 -23.79 -3.13 14.36
N LYS A 271 -23.53 -4.35 14.82
CA LYS A 271 -23.92 -4.86 16.15
C LYS A 271 -22.78 -5.10 17.14
N SER A 272 -21.54 -4.74 16.83
CA SER A 272 -20.42 -4.85 17.76
C SER A 272 -20.11 -3.52 18.45
#